data_AF-A0AAN4ZA12-F1
#
_entry.id   AF-A0AAN4ZA12-F1
#
_cell.length_a   1.000
_cell.length_b   1.000
_cell.length_c   1.000
_cell.angle_alpha   90.00
_cell.angle_beta   90.00
_cell.angle_gamma   90.00
#
_symmetry.space_group_name_H-M   'P 1'
#
loop_
_entity.id
_entity.type
_entity.pdbx_description
1 polymer ?
#
loop_
_entity_poly.entity_id
_entity_poly.type
_entity_poly.pdbx_seq_one_letter_code
_entity_poly.pdbx_strand_id
1 'polypeptide(L)'
;QTMSSTHIVILTISTLLFVQGGRVGQCRTSCIERNVQRIVRVHLREDYVMIGVCNNATDAQKAGGVLAEESPFESIVTPYICNKKIGLWTIDELDQDGISKFPVRCPSVEQVAQERIDSCPK
;
A
#
# COMPACT_ATOMS: atom_id res chain seq x y z
N GLN A 1 9.39 56.10 -39.05
CA GLN A 1 9.18 54.67 -38.78
C GLN A 1 10.52 53.97 -38.90
N THR A 2 11.11 53.52 -37.79
CA THR A 2 12.06 52.39 -37.72
C THR A 2 12.17 52.01 -36.24
N MET A 3 11.53 50.90 -35.87
CA MET A 3 11.48 50.36 -34.51
C MET A 3 12.84 49.81 -34.10
N SER A 4 13.30 50.23 -32.92
CA SER A 4 14.42 49.64 -32.19
C SER A 4 14.05 48.22 -31.76
N SER A 5 14.85 47.23 -32.18
CA SER A 5 14.67 45.82 -31.87
C SER A 5 15.31 45.49 -30.53
N THR A 6 14.50 45.44 -29.47
CA THR A 6 14.94 45.03 -28.13
C THR A 6 14.88 43.50 -28.04
N HIS A 7 16.03 42.84 -27.99
CA HIS A 7 16.12 41.39 -27.77
C HIS A 7 15.76 41.07 -26.30
N ILE A 8 14.57 40.50 -26.10
CA ILE A 8 14.14 39.94 -24.80
C ILE A 8 14.80 38.57 -24.64
N VAL A 9 15.80 38.47 -23.77
CA VAL A 9 16.41 37.20 -23.36
C VAL A 9 15.48 36.56 -22.32
N ILE A 10 14.69 35.57 -22.74
CA ILE A 10 13.82 34.79 -21.86
C ILE A 10 14.68 33.71 -21.19
N LEU A 11 15.09 33.97 -19.94
CA LEU A 11 15.69 32.97 -19.06
C LEU A 11 14.60 32.00 -18.60
N THR A 12 14.46 30.87 -19.29
CA THR A 12 13.59 29.78 -18.87
C THR A 12 14.22 29.08 -17.66
N ILE A 13 13.84 29.49 -16.46
CA ILE A 13 14.15 28.76 -15.23
C ILE A 13 13.36 27.46 -15.27
N SER A 14 14.03 26.36 -15.62
CA SER A 14 13.49 25.01 -15.53
C SER A 14 13.24 24.68 -14.06
N THR A 15 12.00 24.84 -13.61
CA THR A 15 11.55 24.36 -12.30
C THR A 15 11.63 22.84 -12.30
N LEU A 16 12.66 22.30 -11.65
CA LEU A 16 12.75 20.90 -11.27
C LEU A 16 11.56 20.60 -10.35
N LEU A 17 10.51 19.97 -10.90
CA LEU A 17 9.43 19.39 -10.12
C LEU A 17 10.01 18.21 -9.34
N PHE A 18 10.49 18.50 -8.13
CA PHE A 18 10.76 17.45 -7.14
C PHE A 18 9.42 16.78 -6.85
N VAL A 19 9.22 15.58 -7.39
CA VAL A 19 8.18 14.66 -6.92
C VAL A 19 8.58 14.30 -5.49
N GLN A 20 8.03 15.02 -4.51
CA GLN A 20 8.13 14.60 -3.12
C GLN A 20 7.41 13.25 -3.04
N GLY A 21 8.18 12.16 -2.96
CA GLY A 21 7.67 10.87 -2.56
C GLY A 21 6.89 11.08 -1.27
N GLY A 22 5.57 10.98 -1.35
CA GLY A 22 4.69 11.30 -0.24
C GLY A 22 5.12 10.50 0.98
N ARG A 23 5.47 11.18 2.07
CA ARG A 23 5.77 10.51 3.34
C ARG A 23 4.60 9.60 3.67
N VAL A 24 4.85 8.29 3.78
CA VAL A 24 3.86 7.27 4.16
C VAL A 24 3.47 7.39 5.65
N GLY A 25 3.87 8.48 6.30
CA GLY A 25 3.65 8.74 7.71
C GLY A 25 4.22 7.63 8.60
N GLN A 26 3.49 7.31 9.66
CA GLN A 26 3.78 6.24 10.61
C GLN A 26 3.33 4.86 10.12
N CYS A 27 2.70 4.75 8.94
CA CYS A 27 2.17 3.49 8.38
C CYS A 27 3.30 2.60 7.85
N ARG A 28 3.94 1.85 8.75
CA ARG A 28 5.03 0.94 8.39
C ARG A 28 4.48 -0.34 7.77
N THR A 29 5.02 -0.71 6.60
CA THR A 29 4.63 -1.96 5.91
C THR A 29 4.94 -3.20 6.73
N SER A 30 6.04 -3.19 7.50
CA SER A 30 6.40 -4.30 8.39
C SER A 30 5.31 -4.61 9.45
N CYS A 31 4.49 -3.63 9.83
CA CYS A 31 3.42 -3.81 10.81
C CYS A 31 2.22 -4.56 10.26
N ILE A 32 2.04 -4.55 8.94
CA ILE A 32 0.98 -5.32 8.28
C ILE A 32 1.54 -6.58 7.63
N GLU A 33 2.68 -6.54 6.93
CA GLU A 33 3.26 -7.71 6.25
C GLU A 33 3.73 -8.81 7.23
N ARG A 34 4.28 -8.42 8.39
CA ARG A 34 4.66 -9.32 9.51
C ARG A 34 5.37 -10.62 9.10
N ASN A 35 6.19 -10.59 8.05
CA ASN A 35 6.91 -11.74 7.49
C ASN A 35 6.05 -12.90 6.94
N VAL A 36 4.73 -12.74 6.88
CA VAL A 36 3.79 -13.82 6.49
C VAL A 36 2.86 -13.44 5.33
N GLN A 37 2.64 -12.15 5.11
CA GLN A 37 1.73 -11.64 4.08
C GLN A 37 2.38 -10.51 3.28
N ARG A 38 1.84 -10.22 2.08
CA ARG A 38 2.45 -9.25 1.15
C ARG A 38 1.47 -8.18 0.72
N ILE A 39 1.92 -6.93 0.68
CA ILE A 39 1.16 -5.84 0.07
C ILE A 39 1.20 -5.99 -1.46
N VAL A 40 0.03 -6.08 -2.10
CA VAL A 40 -0.11 -6.26 -3.56
C VAL A 40 -0.86 -5.11 -4.25
N ARG A 41 -1.48 -4.22 -3.48
CA ARG A 41 -2.14 -3.01 -3.96
C ARG A 41 -1.86 -1.87 -2.99
N VAL A 42 -1.67 -0.66 -3.49
CA VAL A 42 -1.44 0.54 -2.67
C VAL A 42 -2.19 1.72 -3.27
N HIS A 43 -2.93 2.43 -2.45
CA HIS A 43 -3.59 3.69 -2.79
C HIS A 43 -3.32 4.71 -1.68
N LEU A 44 -2.75 5.85 -2.05
CA LEU A 44 -2.38 6.93 -1.13
C LEU A 44 -3.43 8.04 -1.19
N ARG A 45 -3.91 8.46 -0.03
CA ARG A 45 -4.68 9.71 0.15
C ARG A 45 -3.92 10.66 1.05
N GLU A 46 -4.45 11.85 1.28
CA GLU A 46 -3.80 12.87 2.09
C GLU A 46 -3.42 12.33 3.48
N ASP A 47 -4.41 11.91 4.26
CA ASP A 47 -4.23 11.41 5.64
C ASP A 47 -4.12 9.88 5.75
N TYR A 48 -4.42 9.14 4.68
CA TYR A 48 -4.56 7.69 4.74
C TYR A 48 -3.69 6.96 3.73
N VAL A 49 -3.32 5.74 4.08
CA VAL A 49 -2.71 4.73 3.20
C VAL A 49 -3.69 3.57 3.16
N MET A 50 -4.20 3.24 1.99
CA MET A 50 -5.01 2.05 1.77
C MET A 50 -4.18 1.04 0.99
N ILE A 51 -4.30 -0.23 1.35
CA ILE A 51 -3.53 -1.32 0.75
C ILE A 51 -4.40 -2.56 0.59
N GLY A 52 -4.07 -3.40 -0.38
CA GLY A 52 -4.54 -4.78 -0.45
C GLY A 52 -3.43 -5.72 0.00
N VAL A 53 -3.71 -6.57 0.98
CA VAL A 53 -2.75 -7.53 1.54
C VAL A 53 -3.14 -8.94 1.11
N CYS A 54 -2.20 -9.61 0.44
CA CYS A 54 -2.35 -10.98 -0.02
C CYS A 54 -1.95 -11.97 1.08
N ASN A 55 -2.84 -12.92 1.35
CA ASN A 55 -2.64 -14.08 2.21
C ASN A 55 -2.83 -15.38 1.43
N ASN A 56 -1.97 -16.37 1.63
CA ASN A 56 -2.15 -17.67 1.01
C ASN A 56 -3.36 -18.40 1.63
N ALA A 57 -4.12 -19.12 0.82
CA ALA A 57 -5.35 -19.78 1.22
C ALA A 57 -5.15 -20.87 2.28
N THR A 58 -3.97 -21.49 2.34
CA THR A 58 -3.63 -22.44 3.42
C THR A 58 -3.69 -21.81 4.82
N ASP A 59 -3.47 -20.50 4.92
CA ASP A 59 -3.51 -19.77 6.19
C ASP A 59 -4.92 -19.19 6.44
N ALA A 60 -5.61 -18.78 5.36
CA ALA A 60 -6.99 -18.27 5.43
C ALA A 60 -8.05 -19.37 5.66
N GLN A 61 -7.89 -20.56 5.08
CA GLN A 61 -8.78 -21.72 5.26
C GLN A 61 -8.66 -22.30 6.68
N LYS A 62 -7.45 -22.29 7.28
CA LYS A 62 -7.22 -22.68 8.68
C LYS A 62 -7.92 -21.76 9.68
N ALA A 63 -8.20 -20.52 9.31
CA ALA A 63 -8.91 -19.55 10.16
C ALA A 63 -10.44 -19.77 10.18
N GLY A 64 -10.98 -20.80 9.50
CA GLY A 64 -12.40 -21.15 9.57
C GLY A 64 -13.35 -20.13 8.91
N GLY A 65 -12.84 -19.31 7.99
CA GLY A 65 -13.63 -18.27 7.33
C GLY A 65 -14.65 -18.81 6.31
N VAL A 66 -15.70 -18.02 6.09
CA VAL A 66 -16.92 -18.24 5.27
C VAL A 66 -16.69 -18.61 3.79
N LEU A 67 -15.43 -18.74 3.34
CA LEU A 67 -15.07 -18.79 1.92
C LEU A 67 -14.55 -20.15 1.43
N ALA A 68 -14.66 -21.21 2.24
CA ALA A 68 -14.11 -22.54 1.93
C ALA A 68 -14.80 -23.29 0.76
N GLU A 69 -15.95 -22.82 0.28
CA GLU A 69 -16.78 -23.58 -0.68
C GLU A 69 -16.70 -23.11 -2.15
N GLU A 70 -15.99 -22.02 -2.46
CA GLU A 70 -15.97 -21.45 -3.82
C GLU A 70 -14.60 -21.58 -4.48
N SER A 71 -14.43 -22.60 -5.33
CA SER A 71 -13.27 -22.82 -6.23
C SER A 71 -11.91 -22.92 -5.51
N PRO A 72 -10.93 -23.73 -5.95
CA PRO A 72 -9.61 -23.70 -5.31
C PRO A 72 -8.93 -22.36 -5.64
N PHE A 73 -9.02 -21.39 -4.72
CA PHE A 73 -8.16 -20.22 -4.73
C PHE A 73 -6.92 -20.53 -3.89
N GLU A 74 -5.77 -20.04 -4.33
CA GLU A 74 -4.49 -20.21 -3.63
C GLU A 74 -4.14 -19.00 -2.78
N SER A 75 -4.79 -17.86 -3.00
CA SER A 75 -4.66 -16.67 -2.16
C SER A 75 -5.90 -15.80 -2.12
N ILE A 76 -5.97 -14.96 -1.09
CA ILE A 76 -6.99 -13.93 -0.88
C ILE A 76 -6.32 -12.58 -0.62
N VAL A 77 -6.85 -11.53 -1.21
CA VAL A 77 -6.45 -10.15 -0.94
C VAL A 77 -7.50 -9.51 -0.04
N THR A 78 -7.07 -8.93 1.08
CA THR A 78 -7.94 -8.20 2.04
C THR A 78 -7.50 -6.74 2.10
N PRO A 79 -8.43 -5.78 2.05
CA PRO A 79 -8.10 -4.37 2.11
C PRO A 79 -7.86 -3.89 3.56
N TYR A 80 -6.85 -3.05 3.72
CA TYR A 80 -6.50 -2.40 4.98
C TYR A 80 -6.30 -0.90 4.76
N ILE A 81 -6.61 -0.12 5.78
CA ILE A 81 -6.39 1.31 5.85
C ILE A 81 -5.54 1.67 7.06
N CYS A 82 -4.67 2.67 6.91
CA CYS A 82 -3.88 3.23 8.00
C CYS A 82 -3.88 4.75 7.94
N ASN A 83 -4.10 5.39 9.09
CA ASN A 83 -3.93 6.83 9.25
C ASN A 83 -2.44 7.17 9.38
N LYS A 84 -1.93 8.03 8.51
CA LYS A 84 -0.50 8.40 8.43
C LYS A 84 0.05 9.04 9.70
N LYS A 85 -0.79 9.63 10.55
CA LYS A 85 -0.36 10.25 11.81
C LYS A 85 -0.28 9.22 12.95
N ILE A 86 -1.12 8.19 12.91
CA ILE A 86 -1.22 7.16 13.96
C ILE A 86 -0.32 5.96 13.65
N GLY A 87 -0.33 5.47 12.41
CA GLY A 87 0.44 4.29 12.00
C GLY A 87 -0.19 2.94 12.33
N LEU A 88 -1.44 2.94 12.82
CA LEU A 88 -2.21 1.72 13.08
C LEU A 88 -2.93 1.27 11.80
N TRP A 89 -2.78 -0.02 11.46
CA TRP A 89 -3.49 -0.66 10.36
C TRP A 89 -4.78 -1.30 10.85
N THR A 90 -5.88 -1.05 10.14
CA THR A 90 -7.18 -1.69 10.37
C THR A 90 -7.73 -2.22 9.06
N ILE A 91 -8.63 -3.20 9.11
CA ILE A 91 -9.36 -3.64 7.92
C ILE A 91 -10.17 -2.47 7.38
N ASP A 92 -10.19 -2.28 6.06
CA ASP A 92 -11.05 -1.28 5.43
C ASP A 92 -12.45 -1.87 5.22
N GLU A 93 -13.32 -1.71 6.22
CA GLU A 93 -14.67 -2.28 6.21
C GLU A 93 -15.58 -1.68 5.12
N LEU A 94 -15.22 -0.51 4.57
CA LEU A 94 -15.96 0.14 3.50
C LEU A 94 -15.58 -0.40 2.11
N ASP A 95 -14.46 -1.11 1.99
CA ASP A 95 -13.96 -1.70 0.74
C ASP A 95 -14.20 -3.22 0.70
N GLN A 96 -15.41 -3.68 1.01
CA GLN A 96 -15.70 -5.13 0.97
C GLN A 96 -15.50 -5.72 -0.43
N ASP A 97 -15.79 -4.94 -1.48
CA ASP A 97 -15.53 -5.29 -2.88
C ASP A 97 -14.02 -5.43 -3.20
N GLY A 98 -13.17 -4.84 -2.36
CA GLY A 98 -11.72 -4.97 -2.42
C GLY A 98 -11.20 -6.36 -2.04
N ILE A 99 -12.05 -7.21 -1.44
CA ILE A 99 -11.71 -8.61 -1.15
C ILE A 99 -11.73 -9.41 -2.45
N SER A 100 -10.59 -10.00 -2.81
CA SER A 100 -10.45 -10.71 -4.09
C SER A 100 -9.74 -12.05 -3.90
N LYS A 101 -10.25 -13.12 -4.52
CA LYS A 101 -9.65 -14.46 -4.54
C LYS A 101 -8.84 -14.66 -5.82
N PHE A 102 -7.70 -15.35 -5.72
CA PHE A 102 -6.83 -15.62 -6.87
C PHE A 102 -6.41 -17.09 -6.95
N PRO A 103 -6.25 -17.65 -8.16
CA PRO A 103 -5.80 -19.04 -8.36
C PRO A 103 -4.27 -19.18 -8.29
N VAL A 104 -3.57 -18.21 -7.71
CA VAL A 104 -2.10 -18.19 -7.57
C VAL A 104 -1.72 -17.81 -6.16
N ARG A 105 -0.58 -18.30 -5.68
CA ARG A 105 -0.02 -17.90 -4.38
C ARG A 105 0.39 -16.44 -4.34
N CYS A 106 0.44 -15.91 -3.12
CA CYS A 106 1.02 -14.60 -2.86
C CYS A 106 2.52 -14.58 -3.20
N PRO A 107 3.07 -13.40 -3.55
CA PRO A 107 4.51 -13.23 -3.71
C PRO A 107 5.26 -13.57 -2.41
N SER A 108 6.53 -13.95 -2.55
CA SER A 108 7.42 -14.20 -1.41
C SER A 108 7.58 -12.95 -0.54
N VAL A 109 7.67 -13.15 0.77
CA VAL A 109 7.82 -12.08 1.75
C VAL A 109 9.31 -11.85 2.05
N GLU A 110 9.72 -10.59 2.06
CA GLU A 110 11.03 -10.18 2.55
C GLU A 110 11.03 -10.17 4.08
N GLN A 111 12.01 -10.83 4.68
CA GLN A 111 12.06 -10.97 6.13
C GLN A 111 12.55 -9.68 6.79
N VAL A 112 11.82 -9.23 7.80
CA VAL A 112 12.14 -8.09 8.65
C VAL A 112 12.43 -8.58 10.06
N ALA A 113 13.40 -7.97 10.73
CA ALA A 113 13.75 -8.30 12.11
C ALA A 113 12.53 -8.24 13.06
N GLN A 114 12.44 -9.19 13.98
CA GLN A 114 11.26 -9.36 14.85
C GLN A 114 11.05 -8.13 15.76
N GLU A 115 12.13 -7.50 16.24
CA GLU A 115 12.08 -6.30 17.07
C GLU A 115 11.36 -5.15 16.36
N ARG A 116 11.52 -5.06 15.03
CA ARG A 116 10.84 -4.06 14.21
C ARG A 116 9.34 -4.34 14.11
N ILE A 117 8.93 -5.60 14.06
CA ILE A 117 7.51 -6.01 14.08
C ILE A 117 6.92 -5.75 15.47
N ASP A 118 7.64 -6.10 16.54
CA ASP A 118 7.16 -5.97 17.91
C ASP A 118 6.97 -4.50 18.33
N SER A 119 7.71 -3.58 17.71
CA SER A 119 7.57 -2.14 17.91
C SER A 119 6.33 -1.51 17.24
N CYS A 120 5.50 -2.28 16.55
CA CYS A 120 4.31 -1.78 15.84
C CYS A 120 3.22 -1.28 16.80
N PRO A 121 2.49 -0.21 16.43
CA PRO A 121 1.31 0.23 17.18
C PRO A 121 0.29 -0.91 17.29
N LYS A 122 -0.38 -1.00 18.45
CA LYS A 122 -1.41 -2.00 18.77
C LYS A 122 -2.74 -1.33 19.00
#